data_AF-A0A4Q5S3I5-F1
#
_entry.id   AF-A0A4Q5S3I5-F1
#
_cell.length_a   1.000
_cell.length_b   1.000
_cell.length_c   1.000
_cell.angle_alpha   90.00
_cell.angle_beta   90.00
_cell.angle_gamma   90.00
#
_symmetry.space_group_name_H-M   'P 1'
#
loop_
_entity.id
_entity.type
_entity.pdbx_description
1 polymer ?
#
loop_
_entity_poly.entity_id
_entity_poly.type
_entity_poly.pdbx_seq_one_letter_code
_entity_poly.pdbx_strand_id
1 'polypeptide(L)'
;MSAPAKISGVEISHPDKILFPKSGITKLELVEYYVAVADYMLPHLQNRPITMQRFPNGIGKIGFYQKERSENAPNYVKPVRVKLKNEGSKTYILVHNNSTLAYLANQANIPIHTWLSRKGNINKPDMVIWDLDPNDDDFEKVREGAFLLRDFFKEYAGIEPFLKTTGQAVLTLPNRLISVSIICRR
;
A
#
# COMPACT_ATOMS: atom_id res chain seq x y z
N MET A 1 -2.78 -1.87 31.47
CA MET A 1 -3.36 -1.63 30.14
C MET A 1 -3.03 -0.19 29.79
N SER A 2 -2.45 0.07 28.62
CA SER A 2 -2.24 1.43 28.11
C SER A 2 -3.57 2.16 27.94
N ALA A 3 -3.55 3.48 28.12
CA ALA A 3 -4.72 4.33 27.89
C ALA A 3 -5.19 4.23 26.43
N PRO A 4 -6.49 4.37 26.15
CA PRO A 4 -7.00 4.38 24.78
C PRO A 4 -6.42 5.57 24.03
N ALA A 5 -5.60 5.30 23.01
CA ALA A 5 -5.11 6.32 22.09
C ALA A 5 -6.16 6.55 21.00
N LYS A 6 -6.46 7.82 20.70
CA LYS A 6 -7.38 8.20 19.62
C LYS A 6 -6.64 9.04 18.58
N ILE A 7 -6.51 8.51 17.37
CA ILE A 7 -5.79 9.18 16.27
C ILE A 7 -6.77 9.38 15.11
N SER A 8 -6.87 10.61 14.59
CA SER A 8 -7.79 10.97 13.48
C SER A 8 -9.24 10.51 13.71
N GLY A 9 -9.72 10.57 14.95
CA GLY A 9 -11.07 10.13 15.32
C GLY A 9 -11.23 8.62 15.55
N VAL A 10 -10.18 7.82 15.37
CA VAL A 10 -10.18 6.35 15.48
C VAL A 10 -9.58 5.91 16.80
N GLU A 11 -10.28 5.04 17.52
CA GLU A 11 -9.76 4.39 18.73
C GLU A 11 -8.79 3.26 18.38
N ILE A 12 -7.58 3.32 18.93
CA ILE A 12 -6.51 2.36 18.65
C ILE A 12 -6.54 1.26 19.71
N SER A 13 -6.92 0.05 19.32
CA SER A 13 -6.90 -1.11 20.22
C SER A 13 -5.45 -1.53 20.46
N HIS A 14 -5.10 -2.15 21.59
CA HIS A 14 -3.75 -2.71 21.85
C HIS A 14 -2.58 -1.83 21.30
N PRO A 15 -2.48 -0.55 21.68
CA PRO A 15 -1.54 0.39 21.06
C PRO A 15 -0.07 -0.05 21.22
N ASP A 16 0.28 -0.63 22.36
CA ASP A 16 1.65 -1.11 22.66
C ASP A 16 2.02 -2.43 21.96
N LYS A 17 1.12 -3.00 21.15
CA LYS A 17 1.40 -4.28 20.47
C LYS A 17 2.56 -4.12 19.49
N ILE A 18 3.64 -4.86 19.73
CA ILE A 18 4.80 -4.88 18.82
C ILE A 18 4.43 -5.54 17.49
N LEU A 19 4.54 -4.78 16.40
CA LEU A 19 4.33 -5.28 15.04
C LEU A 19 5.65 -5.57 14.32
N PHE A 20 6.74 -4.89 14.69
CA PHE A 20 8.08 -5.09 14.13
C PHE A 20 9.06 -5.51 15.25
N PRO A 21 9.21 -6.82 15.52
CA PRO A 21 9.98 -7.29 16.69
C PRO A 21 11.44 -6.84 16.73
N LYS A 22 12.11 -6.76 15.58
CA LYS A 22 13.52 -6.34 15.50
C LYS A 22 13.74 -4.86 15.83
N SER A 23 12.78 -4.01 15.48
CA SER A 23 12.88 -2.55 15.63
C SER A 23 12.07 -2.02 16.81
N GLY A 24 11.31 -2.88 17.50
CA GLY A 24 10.44 -2.49 18.61
C GLY A 24 9.20 -1.68 18.23
N ILE A 25 8.91 -1.50 16.93
CA ILE A 25 7.82 -0.63 16.48
C ILE A 25 6.46 -1.24 16.87
N THR A 26 5.69 -0.43 17.59
CA THR A 26 4.35 -0.70 18.10
C THR A 26 3.28 -0.43 17.05
N LYS A 27 2.04 -0.86 17.33
CA LYS A 27 0.90 -0.56 16.48
C LYS A 27 0.54 0.93 16.51
N LEU A 28 0.66 1.59 17.66
CA LEU A 28 0.42 3.03 17.75
C LEU A 28 1.36 3.81 16.83
N GLU A 29 2.66 3.53 16.88
CA GLU A 29 3.65 4.18 16.02
C GLU A 29 3.38 3.93 14.53
N LEU A 30 2.94 2.72 14.16
CA LEU A 30 2.52 2.44 12.78
C LEU A 30 1.34 3.32 12.35
N VAL A 31 0.34 3.50 13.22
CA VAL A 31 -0.82 4.35 12.95
C VAL A 31 -0.40 5.82 12.82
N GLU A 32 0.45 6.29 13.72
CA GLU A 32 0.99 7.65 13.72
C GLU A 32 1.77 7.93 12.43
N TYR A 33 2.64 7.00 12.01
CA TYR A 33 3.36 7.10 10.74
C TYR A 33 2.41 7.25 9.55
N TYR A 34 1.39 6.40 9.45
CA TYR A 34 0.43 6.46 8.34
C TYR A 34 -0.35 7.77 8.28
N VAL A 35 -0.65 8.37 9.43
CA VAL A 35 -1.31 9.67 9.50
C VAL A 35 -0.34 10.81 9.20
N ALA A 36 0.90 10.73 9.66
CA ALA A 36 1.93 11.73 9.40
C ALA A 36 2.26 11.86 7.90
N VAL A 37 2.22 10.76 7.14
CA VAL A 37 2.47 10.77 5.69
C VAL A 37 1.19 10.89 4.84
N ALA A 38 0.02 11.08 5.46
CA ALA A 38 -1.26 10.98 4.77
C ALA A 38 -1.42 11.98 3.62
N ASP A 39 -0.95 13.22 3.79
CA ASP A 39 -1.06 14.28 2.76
C ASP A 39 -0.34 13.91 1.46
N TYR A 40 0.76 13.16 1.58
CA TYR A 40 1.50 12.64 0.42
C TYR A 40 0.90 11.34 -0.10
N MET A 41 0.36 10.48 0.77
CA MET A 41 -0.12 9.15 0.38
C MET A 41 -1.53 9.18 -0.24
N LEU A 42 -2.46 9.94 0.34
CA LEU A 42 -3.87 9.95 -0.05
C LEU A 42 -4.12 10.29 -1.54
N PRO A 43 -3.41 11.24 -2.16
CA PRO A 43 -3.57 11.51 -3.59
C PRO A 43 -3.30 10.29 -4.49
N HIS A 44 -2.46 9.35 -4.04
CA HIS A 44 -2.17 8.12 -4.78
C HIS A 44 -3.19 7.01 -4.52
N LEU A 45 -3.88 7.03 -3.38
CA LEU A 45 -4.91 6.04 -3.00
C LEU A 45 -6.32 6.42 -3.45
N GLN A 46 -6.55 7.69 -3.76
CA GLN A 46 -7.88 8.24 -3.96
C GLN A 46 -8.69 7.48 -5.01
N ASN A 47 -9.90 7.06 -4.64
CA ASN A 47 -10.82 6.28 -5.46
C ASN A 47 -10.28 4.94 -5.98
N ARG A 48 -9.15 4.44 -5.46
CA ARG A 48 -8.61 3.13 -5.84
C ARG A 48 -9.09 2.07 -4.87
N PRO A 49 -9.66 0.95 -5.36
CA PRO A 49 -9.82 -0.24 -4.52
C PRO A 49 -8.47 -0.67 -3.95
N ILE A 50 -8.45 -1.03 -2.66
CA ILE A 50 -7.24 -1.55 -2.00
C ILE A 50 -7.46 -2.98 -1.52
N THR A 51 -6.39 -3.76 -1.57
CA THR A 51 -6.26 -5.03 -0.86
C THR A 51 -5.37 -4.82 0.35
N MET A 52 -5.83 -5.29 1.51
CA MET A 52 -5.03 -5.28 2.73
C MET A 52 -4.14 -6.51 2.80
N GLN A 53 -2.95 -6.38 3.35
CA GLN A 53 -2.16 -7.49 3.86
C GLN A 53 -1.93 -7.25 5.35
N ARG A 54 -2.54 -8.10 6.17
CA ARG A 54 -2.65 -7.89 7.60
C ARG A 54 -1.69 -8.79 8.34
N PHE A 55 -1.05 -8.23 9.36
CA PHE A 55 -0.16 -8.93 10.28
C PHE A 55 -0.62 -8.71 11.72
N PRO A 56 -1.76 -9.30 12.14
CA PRO A 56 -2.32 -9.04 13.46
C PRO A 56 -1.34 -9.31 14.59
N ASN A 57 -0.41 -10.26 14.40
CA ASN A 57 0.60 -10.68 15.38
C ASN A 57 2.02 -10.22 15.01
N GLY A 58 2.14 -9.18 14.17
CA GLY A 58 3.41 -8.63 13.71
C GLY A 58 4.04 -9.40 12.54
N ILE A 59 5.05 -8.78 11.91
CA ILE A 59 5.69 -9.29 10.68
C ILE A 59 6.54 -10.55 10.91
N GLY A 60 6.86 -10.87 12.15
CA GLY A 60 7.55 -12.11 12.51
C GLY A 60 6.64 -13.36 12.48
N LYS A 61 5.35 -13.19 12.15
CA LYS A 61 4.34 -14.26 12.07
C LYS A 61 3.63 -14.19 10.71
N ILE A 62 2.89 -15.26 10.37
CA ILE A 62 2.15 -15.31 9.12
C ILE A 62 1.08 -14.21 9.06
N GLY A 63 1.08 -13.46 7.97
CA GLY A 63 0.02 -12.52 7.62
C GLY A 63 -1.01 -13.13 6.67
N PHE A 64 -2.02 -12.36 6.31
CA PHE A 64 -3.01 -12.78 5.31
C PHE A 64 -3.51 -11.61 4.46
N TYR A 65 -3.98 -11.93 3.26
CA TYR A 65 -4.60 -10.96 2.37
C TYR A 65 -6.10 -10.83 2.64
N GLN A 66 -6.60 -9.60 2.65
CA GLN A 66 -8.01 -9.30 2.77
C GLN A 66 -8.44 -8.35 1.65
N LYS A 67 -9.23 -8.88 0.72
CA LYS A 67 -9.83 -8.13 -0.40
C LYS A 67 -11.21 -7.59 -0.02
N GLU A 68 -12.02 -8.41 0.67
CA GLU A 68 -13.38 -8.06 1.07
C GLU A 68 -13.37 -7.12 2.28
N ARG A 69 -14.10 -6.00 2.16
CA ARG A 69 -14.35 -5.07 3.25
C ARG A 69 -15.11 -5.78 4.36
N SER A 70 -14.66 -5.62 5.60
CA SER A 70 -15.37 -6.17 6.76
C SER A 70 -16.77 -5.55 6.89
N GLU A 71 -17.76 -6.36 7.23
CA GLU A 71 -19.12 -5.89 7.55
C GLU A 71 -19.13 -4.91 8.73
N ASN A 72 -18.22 -5.11 9.69
CA ASN A 72 -18.05 -4.26 10.87
C ASN A 72 -17.18 -3.02 10.60
N ALA A 73 -16.81 -2.75 9.35
CA ALA A 73 -16.02 -1.56 9.03
C ALA A 73 -16.84 -0.28 9.26
N PRO A 74 -16.28 0.75 9.93
CA PRO A 74 -16.99 2.00 10.21
C PRO A 74 -17.57 2.68 8.95
N ASN A 75 -18.60 3.50 9.13
CA ASN A 75 -19.31 4.18 8.03
C ASN A 75 -18.44 5.16 7.21
N TYR A 76 -17.34 5.65 7.79
CA TYR A 76 -16.38 6.49 7.09
C TYR A 76 -15.44 5.69 6.17
N VAL A 77 -15.33 4.37 6.36
CA VAL A 77 -14.55 3.46 5.49
C VAL A 77 -15.40 3.08 4.29
N LYS A 78 -15.24 3.83 3.19
CA LYS A 78 -16.13 3.75 2.04
C LYS A 78 -15.92 2.45 1.22
N PRO A 79 -17.01 1.79 0.79
CA PRO A 79 -16.94 0.60 -0.06
C PRO A 79 -16.90 0.93 -1.55
N VAL A 80 -16.37 0.00 -2.34
CA VAL A 80 -16.62 -0.11 -3.78
C VAL A 80 -16.86 -1.57 -4.17
N ARG A 81 -18.02 -1.86 -4.76
CA ARG A 81 -18.32 -3.20 -5.27
C ARG A 81 -17.73 -3.36 -6.66
N VAL A 82 -16.97 -4.43 -6.86
CA VAL A 82 -16.27 -4.74 -8.11
C VAL A 82 -16.67 -6.13 -8.58
N LYS A 83 -17.13 -6.23 -9.83
CA LYS A 83 -17.37 -7.51 -10.50
C LYS A 83 -16.04 -8.01 -11.07
N LEU A 84 -15.61 -9.17 -10.60
CA LEU A 84 -14.38 -9.84 -11.00
C LEU A 84 -14.70 -10.87 -12.09
N LYS A 85 -13.78 -11.05 -13.04
CA LYS A 85 -14.01 -11.89 -14.23
C LYS A 85 -14.40 -13.34 -13.87
N ASN A 86 -13.75 -13.91 -12.84
CA ASN A 86 -13.92 -15.33 -12.46
C ASN A 86 -14.26 -15.54 -10.96
N GLU A 87 -14.48 -14.47 -10.19
CA GLU A 87 -14.65 -14.54 -8.72
C GLU A 87 -15.96 -13.89 -8.24
N GLY A 88 -16.93 -13.70 -9.14
CA GLY A 88 -18.19 -13.03 -8.80
C GLY A 88 -17.99 -11.54 -8.50
N SER A 89 -18.56 -11.03 -7.40
CA SER A 89 -18.37 -9.64 -6.97
C SER A 89 -17.78 -9.60 -5.57
N LYS A 90 -16.87 -8.64 -5.34
CA LYS A 90 -16.30 -8.35 -4.02
C LYS A 90 -16.43 -6.88 -3.70
N THR A 91 -16.53 -6.54 -2.42
CA THR A 91 -16.55 -5.15 -1.94
C THR A 91 -15.18 -4.79 -1.40
N TYR A 92 -14.51 -3.85 -2.04
CA TYR A 92 -13.19 -3.37 -1.62
C TYR A 92 -13.31 -2.08 -0.80
N ILE A 93 -12.24 -1.74 -0.08
CA ILE A 93 -12.12 -0.48 0.65
C ILE A 93 -11.60 0.62 -0.29
N LEU A 94 -12.14 1.82 -0.14
CA LEU A 94 -11.59 3.07 -0.68
C LEU A 94 -11.00 3.92 0.44
N VAL A 95 -9.83 4.52 0.20
CA VAL A 95 -9.08 5.29 1.20
C VAL A 95 -9.04 6.76 0.83
N HIS A 96 -9.84 7.59 1.52
CA HIS A 96 -10.06 9.00 1.15
C HIS A 96 -9.68 10.00 2.25
N ASN A 97 -9.32 9.55 3.45
CA ASN A 97 -9.05 10.43 4.59
C ASN A 97 -8.16 9.75 5.62
N ASN A 98 -7.63 10.57 6.54
CA ASN A 98 -6.75 10.14 7.62
C ASN A 98 -7.42 9.11 8.55
N SER A 99 -8.72 9.24 8.82
CA SER A 99 -9.46 8.26 9.63
C SER A 99 -9.47 6.87 8.99
N THR A 100 -9.55 6.78 7.66
CA THR A 100 -9.51 5.50 6.96
C THR A 100 -8.10 4.92 6.98
N LEU A 101 -7.05 5.73 6.78
CA LEU A 101 -5.66 5.30 6.92
C LEU A 101 -5.36 4.79 8.34
N ALA A 102 -5.73 5.55 9.36
CA ALA A 102 -5.59 5.16 10.76
C ALA A 102 -6.36 3.86 11.05
N TYR A 103 -7.56 3.70 10.51
CA TYR A 103 -8.32 2.45 10.62
C TYR A 103 -7.58 1.27 9.99
N LEU A 104 -7.05 1.40 8.77
CA LEU A 104 -6.30 0.32 8.11
C LEU A 104 -5.08 -0.09 8.94
N ALA A 105 -4.27 0.87 9.38
CA ALA A 105 -3.11 0.61 10.23
C ALA A 105 -3.51 -0.07 11.56
N ASN A 106 -4.60 0.37 12.18
CA ASN A 106 -5.13 -0.23 13.41
C ASN A 106 -5.63 -1.68 13.21
N GLN A 107 -6.02 -2.04 11.98
CA GLN A 107 -6.31 -3.43 11.58
C GLN A 107 -5.03 -4.27 11.34
N ALA A 108 -3.86 -3.74 11.69
CA ALA A 108 -2.54 -4.29 11.42
C ALA A 108 -2.27 -4.49 9.93
N ASN A 109 -2.84 -3.64 9.08
CA ASN A 109 -2.48 -3.60 7.66
C ASN A 109 -1.12 -2.90 7.50
N ILE A 110 -0.11 -3.64 7.05
CA ILE A 110 1.25 -3.09 6.91
C ILE A 110 1.50 -2.58 5.50
N PRO A 111 1.39 -3.36 4.42
CA PRO A 111 1.38 -2.81 3.07
C PRO A 111 -0.07 -2.57 2.58
N ILE A 112 -0.27 -1.47 1.85
CA ILE A 112 -1.52 -1.15 1.16
C ILE A 112 -1.34 -1.48 -0.32
N HIS A 113 -2.04 -2.50 -0.82
CA HIS A 113 -1.96 -2.89 -2.23
C HIS A 113 -3.07 -2.20 -3.02
N THR A 114 -2.71 -1.26 -3.89
CA THR A 114 -3.67 -0.43 -4.64
C THR A 114 -3.87 -0.93 -6.05
N TRP A 115 -5.10 -0.83 -6.55
CA TRP A 115 -5.37 -1.04 -7.97
C TRP A 115 -4.79 0.07 -8.84
N LEU A 116 -4.43 -0.25 -10.09
CA LEU A 116 -3.95 0.71 -11.08
C LEU A 116 -5.07 1.49 -11.78
N SER A 117 -6.32 1.19 -11.45
CA SER A 117 -7.51 1.89 -11.92
C SER A 117 -8.30 2.48 -10.75
N ARG A 118 -9.27 3.35 -11.07
CA ARG A 118 -10.13 4.00 -10.08
C ARG A 118 -11.57 3.50 -10.18
N LYS A 119 -12.33 3.70 -9.10
CA LYS A 119 -13.79 3.62 -9.09
C LYS A 119 -14.35 4.46 -10.24
N GLY A 120 -15.34 3.91 -10.94
CA GLY A 120 -15.94 4.51 -12.15
C GLY A 120 -15.30 4.02 -13.46
N ASN A 121 -14.01 3.65 -13.43
CA ASN A 121 -13.25 3.20 -14.60
C ASN A 121 -12.39 1.98 -14.27
N ILE A 122 -12.97 0.98 -13.60
CA ILE A 122 -12.23 -0.17 -13.05
C ILE A 122 -11.43 -0.96 -14.10
N ASN A 123 -11.93 -1.05 -15.34
CA ASN A 123 -11.28 -1.76 -16.44
C ASN A 123 -10.38 -0.86 -17.30
N LYS A 124 -10.17 0.40 -16.91
CA LYS A 124 -9.34 1.39 -17.62
C LYS A 124 -8.30 1.93 -16.64
N PRO A 125 -7.13 1.28 -16.51
CA PRO A 125 -6.08 1.77 -15.63
C PRO A 125 -5.61 3.16 -16.06
N ASP A 126 -5.38 4.01 -15.07
CA ASP A 126 -4.79 5.35 -15.24
C ASP A 126 -3.33 5.38 -14.77
N MET A 127 -2.77 4.21 -14.41
CA MET A 127 -1.37 4.00 -14.11
C MET A 127 -0.88 2.72 -14.79
N VAL A 128 0.33 2.75 -15.31
CA VAL A 128 1.12 1.56 -15.64
C VAL A 128 2.24 1.50 -14.62
N ILE A 129 2.65 0.29 -14.23
CA ILE A 129 3.83 0.06 -13.39
C ILE A 129 4.71 -0.92 -14.12
N TRP A 130 5.97 -0.53 -14.33
CA TRP A 130 7.04 -1.44 -14.71
C TRP A 130 7.68 -1.95 -13.44
N ASP A 131 7.84 -3.26 -13.31
CA ASP A 131 8.43 -3.88 -12.12
C ASP A 131 9.80 -4.44 -12.50
N LEU A 132 10.86 -3.79 -12.03
CA LEU A 132 12.23 -4.20 -12.32
C LEU A 132 12.73 -5.11 -11.21
N ASP A 133 12.88 -6.39 -11.53
CA ASP A 133 13.36 -7.44 -10.64
C ASP A 133 14.60 -8.11 -11.27
N PRO A 134 15.80 -7.89 -10.74
CA PRO A 134 16.99 -8.56 -11.23
C PRO A 134 16.94 -10.05 -10.82
N ASN A 135 17.41 -10.93 -11.69
CA ASN A 135 17.54 -12.36 -11.36
C ASN A 135 18.73 -12.65 -10.42
N ASP A 136 19.52 -11.64 -10.11
CA ASP A 136 20.65 -11.66 -9.18
C ASP A 136 20.50 -10.55 -8.13
N ASP A 137 21.45 -10.46 -7.20
CA ASP A 137 21.42 -9.49 -6.10
C ASP A 137 22.05 -8.14 -6.49
N ASP A 138 22.26 -7.89 -7.79
CA ASP A 138 22.93 -6.68 -8.28
C ASP A 138 21.94 -5.52 -8.46
N PHE A 139 21.84 -4.70 -7.42
CA PHE A 139 20.97 -3.53 -7.44
C PHE A 139 21.37 -2.50 -8.51
N GLU A 140 22.63 -2.45 -8.91
CA GLU A 140 23.09 -1.50 -9.92
C GLU A 140 22.41 -1.73 -11.28
N LYS A 141 22.16 -3.00 -11.65
CA LYS A 141 21.39 -3.33 -12.86
C LYS A 141 19.99 -2.76 -12.85
N VAL A 142 19.34 -2.76 -11.69
CA VAL A 142 17.99 -2.21 -11.55
C VAL A 142 18.01 -0.69 -11.67
N ARG A 143 19.02 -0.06 -11.08
CA ARG A 143 19.22 1.39 -11.16
C ARG A 143 19.49 1.82 -12.60
N GLU A 144 20.36 1.12 -13.32
CA GLU A 144 20.63 1.38 -14.73
C GLU A 144 19.38 1.16 -15.60
N GLY A 145 18.68 0.03 -15.43
CA GLY A 145 17.44 -0.25 -16.15
C GLY A 145 16.35 0.80 -15.91
N ALA A 146 16.27 1.34 -14.69
CA ALA A 146 15.38 2.44 -14.34
C ALA A 146 15.70 3.74 -15.09
N PHE A 147 16.98 4.10 -15.21
CA PHE A 147 17.40 5.28 -15.98
C PHE A 147 17.14 5.08 -17.48
N LEU A 148 17.44 3.91 -18.02
CA LEU A 148 17.18 3.59 -19.43
C LEU A 148 15.68 3.68 -19.77
N LEU A 149 14.81 3.12 -18.92
CA LEU A 149 13.36 3.23 -19.13
C LEU A 149 12.86 4.66 -18.98
N ARG A 150 13.39 5.42 -18.01
CA ARG A 150 13.06 6.84 -17.85
C ARG A 150 13.35 7.59 -19.14
N ASP A 151 14.55 7.43 -19.67
CA ASP A 151 15.01 8.14 -20.86
C ASP A 151 14.22 7.71 -22.10
N PHE A 152 13.96 6.41 -22.25
CA PHE A 152 13.09 5.88 -23.30
C PHE A 152 11.68 6.51 -23.30
N PHE A 153 11.02 6.60 -22.14
CA PHE A 153 9.67 7.19 -22.08
C PHE A 153 9.67 8.69 -22.36
N LYS A 154 10.69 9.41 -21.89
CA LYS A 154 10.82 10.84 -22.18
C LYS A 154 11.05 11.10 -23.66
N GLU A 155 11.97 10.36 -24.27
CA GLU A 155 12.41 10.57 -25.65
C GLU A 155 11.38 10.09 -26.67
N TYR A 156 10.84 8.88 -26.50
CA TYR A 156 10.04 8.23 -27.54
C TYR A 156 8.52 8.29 -27.29
N ALA A 157 8.09 8.49 -26.05
CA ALA A 157 6.66 8.53 -25.71
C ALA A 157 6.18 9.91 -25.26
N GLY A 158 7.09 10.86 -25.00
CA GLY A 158 6.76 12.17 -24.42
C GLY A 158 6.09 12.06 -23.04
N ILE A 159 6.37 10.99 -22.31
CA ILE A 159 5.80 10.72 -20.98
C ILE A 159 6.84 11.03 -19.91
N GLU A 160 6.46 11.75 -18.87
CA GLU A 160 7.28 11.94 -17.67
C GLU A 160 7.06 10.78 -16.68
N PRO A 161 8.04 9.89 -16.48
CA PRO A 161 7.90 8.74 -15.59
C PRO A 161 8.34 9.08 -14.16
N PHE A 162 7.59 8.60 -13.17
CA PHE A 162 7.93 8.76 -11.74
C PHE A 162 8.58 7.51 -11.19
N LEU A 163 9.51 7.67 -10.25
CA LEU A 163 10.26 6.58 -9.61
C LEU A 163 9.81 6.38 -8.15
N LYS A 164 9.62 5.13 -7.73
CA LYS A 164 9.57 4.75 -6.31
C LYS A 164 10.27 3.42 -6.10
N THR A 165 10.82 3.19 -4.91
CA THR A 165 11.30 1.87 -4.46
C THR A 165 10.14 1.01 -3.95
N THR A 166 10.30 -0.31 -3.89
CA THR A 166 9.29 -1.23 -3.30
C THR A 166 9.41 -1.42 -1.80
N GLY A 167 10.56 -1.10 -1.21
CA GLY A 167 10.82 -1.34 0.21
C GLY A 167 10.92 -2.83 0.60
N GLN A 168 11.03 -3.76 -0.36
CA GLN A 168 11.11 -5.20 -0.08
C GLN A 168 12.42 -5.61 0.61
N ALA A 169 13.50 -4.83 0.45
CA ALA A 169 14.76 -5.04 1.17
C ALA A 169 14.59 -5.07 2.70
N VAL A 170 13.47 -4.57 3.24
CA VAL A 170 13.23 -4.45 4.69
C VAL A 170 12.38 -5.58 5.27
N LEU A 171 11.60 -6.35 4.48
CA LEU A 171 10.54 -7.17 5.08
C LEU A 171 10.70 -8.70 5.09
N THR A 172 11.59 -9.37 4.34
CA THR A 172 11.74 -10.84 4.59
C THR A 172 13.02 -11.53 4.12
N LEU A 173 13.91 -10.94 3.35
CA LEU A 173 15.18 -11.57 2.95
C LEU A 173 16.23 -10.47 2.75
N PRO A 174 17.49 -10.64 3.19
CA PRO A 174 18.51 -9.59 3.12
C PRO A 174 18.85 -9.12 1.70
N ASN A 175 18.37 -9.81 0.65
CA ASN A 175 18.88 -9.65 -0.71
C ASN A 175 17.79 -9.53 -1.79
N ARG A 176 16.64 -8.88 -1.58
CA ARG A 176 15.72 -8.65 -2.72
C ARG A 176 15.03 -7.29 -2.77
N LEU A 177 15.13 -6.71 -3.97
CA LEU A 177 14.19 -5.82 -4.63
C LEU A 177 14.11 -4.38 -4.13
N ILE A 178 14.80 -3.52 -4.87
CA ILE A 178 14.34 -2.17 -5.13
C ILE A 178 13.68 -2.24 -6.49
N SER A 179 12.38 -2.48 -6.50
CA SER A 179 11.64 -2.36 -7.74
C SER A 179 11.31 -0.90 -7.98
N VAL A 180 11.52 -0.49 -9.23
CA VAL A 180 11.31 0.85 -9.73
C VAL A 180 9.98 0.88 -10.46
N SER A 181 8.93 1.39 -9.80
CA SER A 181 7.65 1.56 -10.48
C SER A 181 7.65 2.86 -11.28
N ILE A 182 7.79 2.77 -12.60
CA ILE A 182 7.50 3.90 -13.50
C ILE A 182 5.99 4.09 -13.61
N ILE A 183 5.47 5.19 -13.05
CA ILE A 183 4.05 5.52 -13.09
C ILE A 183 3.77 6.46 -14.26
N CYS A 184 3.19 5.94 -15.34
CA CYS A 184 2.66 6.78 -16.43
C CYS A 184 1.19 7.11 -16.14
N ARG A 185 0.87 8.38 -15.91
CA ARG A 185 -0.52 8.86 -15.77
C ARG A 185 -0.98 9.50 -17.07
N ARG A 186 -2.24 9.23 -17.46
CA ARG A 186 -2.95 10.07 -18.42
C ARG A 186 -3.55 11.28 -17.73
#